data_AF-A0AAX1SHR6-F1
#
_entry.id   AF-A0AAX1SHR6-F1
#
_cell.length_a   1.000
_cell.length_b   1.000
_cell.length_c   1.000
_cell.angle_alpha   90.00
_cell.angle_beta   90.00
_cell.angle_gamma   90.00
#
_symmetry.space_group_name_H-M   'P 1'
#
loop_
_entity.id
_entity.type
_entity.pdbx_description
1 polymer ?
#
loop_
_entity_poly.entity_id
_entity_poly.type
_entity_poly.pdbx_seq_one_letter_code
_entity_poly.pdbx_strand_id
1 'polypeptide(L)'
;MIERMTEKTRANLSKEGSVLKKIRIYGGIPMAIMAGGVAMLVCMVFLCGLLIIMGAPEAGYAFGILLGIPGLLMILGGAAAKNKQKKGYLDYYKKTTGFGVEEIKTVDSELMGPDAIIISGPLLNKGTKGLSMACFITEHYFVVPLAAGTSYVRRIQDLVAVFYSDEIPGINGYKHGMGFISRRDDAPGCHAVLTKEPYMEAVQILSQRNPRMITDQKFLYEGKIYDLWKNSRDVIQLFEQQMSNETRS
;
A
#
# COMPACT_ATOMS: atom_id res chain seq x y z
N MET A 1 13.29 4.92 -9.95
CA MET A 1 14.49 4.08 -10.11
C MET A 1 13.99 2.64 -10.12
N ILE A 2 14.04 1.94 -11.25
CA ILE A 2 13.81 0.49 -11.28
C ILE A 2 14.90 -0.16 -10.45
N GLU A 3 14.52 -0.59 -9.25
CA GLU A 3 15.30 -1.58 -8.53
C GLU A 3 14.74 -2.94 -8.97
N ARG A 4 15.46 -3.63 -9.86
CA ARG A 4 15.11 -5.01 -10.18
C ARG A 4 15.09 -5.81 -8.87
N MET A 5 14.12 -6.71 -8.73
CA MET A 5 13.95 -7.50 -7.51
C MET A 5 15.26 -8.23 -7.16
N THR A 6 16.00 -7.72 -6.17
CA THR A 6 17.22 -8.38 -5.69
C THR A 6 16.84 -9.68 -4.98
N GLU A 7 17.73 -10.68 -5.00
CA GLU A 7 17.49 -11.94 -4.28
C GLU A 7 17.24 -11.71 -2.78
N LYS A 8 17.92 -10.71 -2.19
CA LYS A 8 17.71 -10.32 -0.79
C LYS A 8 16.31 -9.75 -0.54
N THR A 9 15.80 -8.92 -1.44
CA THR A 9 14.43 -8.39 -1.34
C THR A 9 13.41 -9.51 -1.55
N ARG A 10 13.62 -10.39 -2.54
CA ARG A 10 12.79 -11.58 -2.77
C ARG A 10 12.75 -12.53 -1.59
N ALA A 11 13.91 -12.88 -1.02
CA ALA A 11 14.04 -13.73 0.15
C ALA A 11 13.33 -13.12 1.37
N ASN A 12 13.43 -11.79 1.53
CA ASN A 12 12.69 -11.11 2.59
C ASN A 12 11.18 -11.14 2.36
N LEU A 13 10.71 -10.86 1.14
CA LEU A 13 9.28 -10.81 0.82
C LEU A 13 8.61 -12.20 0.90
N SER A 14 9.36 -13.26 0.63
CA SER A 14 8.89 -14.66 0.68
C SER A 14 8.96 -15.31 2.08
N LYS A 15 9.45 -14.62 3.12
CA LYS A 15 9.54 -15.18 4.50
C LYS A 15 8.24 -15.77 5.04
N GLU A 16 7.11 -15.27 4.58
CA GLU A 16 5.77 -15.71 4.99
C GLU A 16 5.12 -16.74 4.03
N GLY A 17 5.90 -17.22 3.05
CA GLY A 17 5.48 -18.09 1.96
C GLY A 17 4.54 -17.43 0.95
N SER A 18 4.30 -16.12 1.08
CA SER A 18 3.40 -15.33 0.23
C SER A 18 3.74 -13.86 0.40
N VAL A 19 3.91 -13.16 -0.74
CA VAL A 19 4.24 -11.73 -0.77
C VAL A 19 3.02 -10.93 -0.32
N LEU A 20 1.83 -11.28 -0.80
CA LEU A 20 0.57 -10.67 -0.41
C LEU A 20 0.27 -10.83 1.09
N LYS A 21 0.54 -12.02 1.66
CA LYS A 21 0.42 -12.25 3.10
C LYS A 21 1.36 -11.33 3.88
N LYS A 22 2.60 -11.17 3.42
CA LYS A 22 3.56 -10.27 4.04
C LYS A 22 3.11 -8.81 3.94
N ILE A 23 2.69 -8.35 2.75
CA ILE A 23 2.13 -7.01 2.54
C ILE A 23 0.98 -6.76 3.51
N ARG A 24 0.06 -7.73 3.65
CA ARG A 24 -1.10 -7.59 4.53
C ARG A 24 -0.76 -7.39 6.00
N ILE A 25 0.30 -8.05 6.49
CA ILE A 25 0.74 -7.95 7.89
C ILE A 25 1.83 -6.90 8.10
N TYR A 26 2.25 -6.23 7.03
CA TYR A 26 3.25 -5.19 7.05
C TYR A 26 2.58 -3.85 7.39
N GLY A 27 2.81 -3.38 8.62
CA GLY A 27 2.21 -2.13 9.11
C GLY A 27 0.77 -2.28 9.60
N GLY A 28 0.07 -1.15 9.66
CA GLY A 28 -1.32 -1.08 10.10
C GLY A 28 -1.53 -1.13 11.61
N ILE A 29 -2.81 -1.19 11.99
CA ILE A 29 -3.28 -1.08 13.38
C ILE A 29 -2.59 -2.07 14.33
N PRO A 30 -2.42 -3.38 14.00
CA PRO A 30 -1.79 -4.30 14.94
C PRO A 30 -0.34 -3.93 15.28
N MET A 31 0.43 -3.46 14.28
CA MET A 31 1.80 -3.00 14.51
C MET A 31 1.83 -1.72 15.36
N ALA A 32 0.90 -0.79 15.13
CA ALA A 32 0.76 0.43 15.92
C ALA A 32 0.40 0.14 17.39
N ILE A 33 -0.52 -0.81 17.64
CA ILE A 33 -0.89 -1.25 18.99
C ILE A 33 0.32 -1.86 19.70
N MET A 34 1.06 -2.77 19.03
CA MET A 34 2.25 -3.36 19.63
C MET A 34 3.33 -2.31 19.93
N ALA A 35 3.57 -1.36 19.02
CA ALA A 35 4.52 -0.27 19.23
C ALA A 35 4.12 0.63 20.41
N GLY A 36 2.83 0.94 20.54
CA GLY A 36 2.29 1.66 21.70
C GLY A 36 2.53 0.90 23.01
N GLY A 37 2.29 -0.42 23.01
CA GLY A 37 2.56 -1.26 24.17
C GLY A 37 4.05 -1.28 24.56
N VAL A 38 4.96 -1.41 23.59
CA VAL A 38 6.41 -1.32 23.83
C VAL A 38 6.78 0.04 24.41
N ALA A 39 6.26 1.14 23.85
CA ALA A 39 6.51 2.47 24.37
C ALA A 39 6.05 2.63 25.83
N MET A 40 4.87 2.08 26.18
CA MET A 40 4.39 2.09 27.57
C MET A 40 5.32 1.31 28.51
N LEU A 41 5.85 0.16 28.08
CA LEU A 41 6.82 -0.60 28.87
C LEU A 41 8.15 0.14 29.05
N VAL A 42 8.62 0.85 28.03
CA VAL A 42 9.81 1.69 28.15
C VAL A 42 9.56 2.81 29.16
N CYS A 43 8.45 3.55 29.03
CA CYS A 43 8.07 4.58 29.98
C CYS A 43 7.90 4.02 31.40
N MET A 44 7.35 2.81 31.54
CA MET A 44 7.23 2.09 32.81
C MET A 44 8.59 1.93 33.48
N VAL A 45 9.60 1.40 32.76
CA VAL A 45 10.95 1.18 33.31
C VAL A 45 11.57 2.51 33.75
N PHE A 46 11.50 3.54 32.90
CA PHE A 46 12.07 4.85 33.20
C PHE A 46 11.40 5.53 34.40
N LEU A 47 10.07 5.61 34.43
CA LEU A 47 9.33 6.30 35.49
C LEU A 47 9.39 5.53 36.81
N CYS A 48 9.28 4.19 36.78
CA CYS A 48 9.41 3.36 37.97
C CYS A 48 10.81 3.53 38.58
N GLY A 49 11.88 3.42 37.78
CA GLY A 49 13.25 3.59 38.25
C GLY A 49 13.52 4.99 38.80
N LEU A 50 13.04 6.04 38.11
CA LEU A 50 13.21 7.42 38.56
C LEU A 50 12.52 7.67 39.90
N LEU A 51 11.28 7.23 40.08
CA LEU A 51 10.52 7.44 41.31
C LEU A 51 11.11 6.67 42.50
N ILE A 52 11.66 5.47 42.27
CA ILE A 52 12.38 4.72 43.30
C ILE A 52 13.64 5.49 43.74
N ILE A 53 14.43 6.03 42.80
CA ILE A 53 15.62 6.83 43.12
C ILE A 53 15.26 8.10 43.90
N MET A 54 14.12 8.72 43.59
CA MET A 54 13.61 9.91 44.30
C MET A 54 13.01 9.59 45.68
N GLY A 55 13.09 8.35 46.17
CA GLY A 55 12.58 7.97 47.49
C GLY A 55 11.06 7.75 47.53
N ALA A 56 10.40 7.59 46.38
CA ALA A 56 8.96 7.33 46.27
C ALA A 56 8.67 5.94 45.65
N PRO A 57 9.11 4.83 46.30
CA PRO A 57 9.00 3.49 45.72
C PRO A 57 7.55 3.03 45.51
N GLU A 58 6.63 3.42 46.39
CA GLU A 58 5.20 3.08 46.28
C GLU A 58 4.59 3.67 45.00
N ALA A 59 4.91 4.94 44.70
CA ALA A 59 4.50 5.58 43.45
C ALA A 59 5.17 4.90 42.23
N GLY A 60 6.44 4.53 42.35
CA GLY A 60 7.15 3.77 41.31
C GLY A 60 6.45 2.46 40.95
N TYR A 61 6.08 1.66 41.94
CA TYR A 61 5.33 0.41 41.72
C TYR A 61 3.94 0.66 41.14
N ALA A 62 3.22 1.68 41.61
CA ALA A 62 1.91 2.04 41.09
C ALA A 62 1.98 2.40 39.59
N PHE A 63 2.95 3.23 39.18
CA PHE A 63 3.20 3.52 37.77
C PHE A 63 3.67 2.29 36.98
N GLY A 64 4.45 1.42 37.64
CA GLY A 64 4.85 0.11 37.13
C GLY A 64 3.65 -0.73 36.68
N ILE A 65 2.64 -0.85 37.53
CA ILE A 65 1.41 -1.60 37.23
C ILE A 65 0.57 -0.87 36.17
N LEU A 66 0.38 0.45 36.34
CA LEU A 66 -0.46 1.29 35.48
C LEU A 66 0.01 1.29 34.02
N LEU A 67 1.32 1.25 33.78
CA LEU A 67 1.89 1.24 32.42
C LEU A 67 2.26 -0.16 31.96
N GLY A 68 2.71 -1.02 32.88
CA GLY A 68 3.16 -2.38 32.60
C GLY A 68 2.05 -3.28 32.10
N ILE A 69 0.93 -3.37 32.85
CA ILE A 69 -0.17 -4.27 32.50
C ILE A 69 -0.80 -3.86 31.16
N PRO A 70 -1.22 -2.59 30.94
CA PRO A 70 -1.76 -2.20 29.64
C PRO A 70 -0.75 -2.36 28.50
N GLY A 71 0.54 -2.05 28.73
CA GLY A 71 1.59 -2.23 27.74
C GLY A 71 1.73 -3.68 27.26
N LEU A 72 1.74 -4.63 28.20
CA LEU A 72 1.77 -6.06 27.88
C LEU A 72 0.50 -6.52 27.16
N LEU A 73 -0.69 -6.09 27.63
CA LEU A 73 -1.96 -6.42 27.00
C LEU A 73 -2.04 -5.90 25.56
N MET A 74 -1.51 -4.70 25.28
CA MET A 74 -1.44 -4.16 23.93
C MET A 74 -0.52 -4.99 23.04
N ILE A 75 0.65 -5.41 23.52
CA ILE A 75 1.55 -6.28 22.74
C ILE A 75 0.88 -7.60 22.40
N LEU A 76 0.27 -8.27 23.38
CA LEU A 76 -0.41 -9.55 23.18
C LEU A 76 -1.63 -9.41 22.26
N GLY A 77 -2.45 -8.37 22.48
CA GLY A 77 -3.62 -8.08 21.65
C GLY A 77 -3.23 -7.74 20.20
N GLY A 78 -2.18 -6.95 20.01
CA GLY A 78 -1.63 -6.65 18.69
C GLY A 78 -1.05 -7.87 17.99
N ALA A 79 -0.36 -8.77 18.70
CA ALA A 79 0.12 -10.04 18.16
C ALA A 79 -1.02 -10.96 17.75
N ALA A 80 -2.07 -11.08 18.57
CA ALA A 80 -3.27 -11.85 18.26
C ALA A 80 -3.99 -11.29 17.01
N ALA A 81 -4.14 -9.96 16.94
CA ALA A 81 -4.72 -9.29 15.78
C ALA A 81 -3.89 -9.49 14.51
N LYS A 82 -2.56 -9.41 14.59
CA LYS A 82 -1.64 -9.71 13.48
C LYS A 82 -1.78 -11.15 13.01
N ASN A 83 -1.87 -12.10 13.92
CA ASN A 83 -2.09 -13.51 13.59
C ASN A 83 -3.46 -13.74 12.91
N LYS A 84 -4.51 -13.04 13.36
CA LYS A 84 -5.83 -13.07 12.70
C LYS A 84 -5.74 -12.53 11.27
N GLN A 85 -5.04 -11.42 11.04
CA GLN A 85 -4.81 -10.87 9.70
C GLN A 85 -4.00 -11.82 8.81
N LYS A 86 -2.98 -12.47 9.39
CA LYS A 86 -2.16 -13.47 8.69
C LYS A 86 -2.99 -14.65 8.20
N LYS A 87 -3.90 -15.17 9.04
CA LYS A 87 -4.76 -16.31 8.68
C LYS A 87 -5.84 -15.93 7.66
N GLY A 88 -6.42 -14.73 7.77
CA GLY A 88 -7.50 -14.26 6.91
C GLY A 88 -7.07 -13.50 5.64
N TYR A 89 -5.80 -13.57 5.23
CA TYR A 89 -5.30 -12.74 4.12
C TYR A 89 -5.95 -13.10 2.77
N LEU A 90 -6.25 -14.39 2.52
CA LEU A 90 -6.93 -14.82 1.29
C LEU A 90 -8.34 -14.26 1.20
N ASP A 91 -9.13 -14.37 2.29
CA ASP A 91 -10.49 -13.82 2.34
C ASP A 91 -10.48 -12.30 2.17
N TYR A 92 -9.48 -11.64 2.74
CA TYR A 92 -9.27 -10.21 2.57
C TYR A 92 -9.07 -9.85 1.09
N TYR A 93 -8.12 -10.49 0.40
CA TYR A 93 -7.87 -10.19 -1.02
C TYR A 93 -9.06 -10.59 -1.90
N LYS A 94 -9.71 -11.73 -1.62
CA LYS A 94 -10.94 -12.12 -2.33
C LYS A 94 -12.00 -11.03 -2.25
N LYS A 95 -12.20 -10.44 -1.07
CA LYS A 95 -13.18 -9.36 -0.86
C LYS A 95 -12.77 -8.06 -1.55
N THR A 96 -11.49 -7.70 -1.54
CA THR A 96 -11.03 -6.38 -2.03
C THR A 96 -10.71 -6.35 -3.53
N THR A 97 -10.38 -7.50 -4.13
CA THR A 97 -10.09 -7.62 -5.57
C THR A 97 -11.24 -8.25 -6.35
N GLY A 98 -12.06 -9.07 -5.70
CA GLY A 98 -13.04 -9.91 -6.35
C GLY A 98 -12.42 -11.09 -7.10
N PHE A 99 -11.17 -11.44 -6.82
CA PHE A 99 -10.48 -12.59 -7.42
C PHE A 99 -10.81 -13.88 -6.68
N GLY A 100 -10.77 -15.00 -7.42
CA GLY A 100 -10.80 -16.33 -6.83
C GLY A 100 -9.52 -16.63 -6.05
N VAL A 101 -9.55 -17.65 -5.18
CA VAL A 101 -8.39 -18.06 -4.38
C VAL A 101 -7.21 -18.48 -5.26
N GLU A 102 -7.48 -19.20 -6.35
CA GLU A 102 -6.43 -19.63 -7.28
C GLU A 102 -5.78 -18.43 -7.99
N GLU A 103 -6.57 -17.45 -8.39
CA GLU A 103 -6.03 -16.23 -8.98
C GLU A 103 -5.18 -15.42 -7.99
N ILE A 104 -5.57 -15.34 -6.71
CA ILE A 104 -4.74 -14.72 -5.67
C ILE A 104 -3.40 -15.46 -5.51
N LYS A 105 -3.39 -16.79 -5.61
CA LYS A 105 -2.16 -17.58 -5.61
C LYS A 105 -1.31 -17.34 -6.86
N THR A 106 -1.94 -17.15 -8.03
CA THR A 106 -1.23 -16.77 -9.26
C THR A 106 -0.56 -15.42 -9.10
N VAL A 107 -1.24 -14.42 -8.52
CA VAL A 107 -0.63 -13.12 -8.19
C VAL A 107 0.59 -13.32 -7.28
N ASP A 108 0.46 -14.11 -6.21
CA ASP A 108 1.60 -14.40 -5.31
C ASP A 108 2.77 -15.08 -6.03
N SER A 109 2.47 -16.03 -6.93
CA SER A 109 3.49 -16.72 -7.73
C SER A 109 4.21 -15.76 -8.67
N GLU A 110 3.47 -14.91 -9.39
CA GLU A 110 4.03 -13.91 -10.27
C GLU A 110 4.86 -12.86 -9.52
N LEU A 111 4.41 -12.44 -8.32
CA LEU A 111 5.17 -11.53 -7.46
C LEU A 111 6.50 -12.12 -6.97
N MET A 112 6.63 -13.45 -6.94
CA MET A 112 7.88 -14.15 -6.63
C MET A 112 8.70 -14.49 -7.88
N GLY A 113 8.13 -14.29 -9.07
CA GLY A 113 8.74 -14.60 -10.35
C GLY A 113 9.96 -13.74 -10.68
N PRO A 114 10.82 -14.20 -11.61
CA PRO A 114 12.01 -13.46 -12.04
C PRO A 114 11.68 -12.11 -12.70
N ASP A 115 10.52 -12.01 -13.34
CA ASP A 115 10.10 -10.84 -14.13
C ASP A 115 9.27 -9.81 -13.35
N ALA A 116 9.07 -10.03 -12.05
CA ALA A 116 8.41 -9.06 -11.19
C ALA A 116 9.29 -7.81 -11.00
N ILE A 117 8.75 -6.66 -11.38
CA ILE A 117 9.39 -5.36 -11.24
C ILE A 117 8.91 -4.72 -9.94
N ILE A 118 9.84 -4.19 -9.16
CA ILE A 118 9.54 -3.37 -7.98
C ILE A 118 9.90 -1.93 -8.31
N ILE A 119 8.92 -1.05 -8.22
CA ILE A 119 9.17 0.39 -8.29
C ILE A 119 9.44 0.87 -6.89
N SER A 120 10.68 1.29 -6.64
CA SER A 120 11.12 1.88 -5.38
C SER A 120 11.73 3.26 -5.63
N GLY A 121 11.81 4.05 -4.57
CA GLY A 121 12.39 5.38 -4.69
C GLY A 121 12.59 6.07 -3.35
N PRO A 122 13.26 7.24 -3.38
CA PRO A 122 13.42 8.06 -2.20
C PRO A 122 12.05 8.59 -1.74
N LEU A 123 11.88 8.66 -0.42
CA LEU A 123 10.72 9.27 0.21
C LEU A 123 10.72 10.79 0.00
N LEU A 124 9.54 11.40 -0.17
CA LEU A 124 9.36 12.86 -0.24
C LEU A 124 9.89 13.59 1.01
N ASN A 125 9.77 12.95 2.18
CA ASN A 125 10.24 13.49 3.45
C ASN A 125 11.70 13.10 3.69
N LYS A 126 12.62 14.03 3.42
CA LYS A 126 14.09 13.92 3.51
C LYS A 126 14.67 13.42 4.85
N GLY A 127 13.85 13.19 5.89
CA GLY A 127 14.28 12.73 7.21
C GLY A 127 14.42 11.21 7.35
N THR A 128 13.80 10.41 6.48
CA THR A 128 13.91 8.95 6.50
C THR A 128 14.87 8.48 5.41
N LYS A 129 16.10 8.13 5.81
CA LYS A 129 17.05 7.45 4.92
C LYS A 129 16.50 6.06 4.60
N GLY A 130 15.78 5.92 3.50
CA GLY A 130 15.27 4.64 3.04
C GLY A 130 14.59 4.74 1.68
N LEU A 131 14.79 3.72 0.85
CA LEU A 131 13.94 3.46 -0.31
C LEU A 131 12.61 2.93 0.19
N SER A 132 11.49 3.49 -0.30
CA SER A 132 10.17 2.92 -0.08
C SER A 132 9.67 2.28 -1.37
N MET A 133 8.97 1.16 -1.24
CA MET A 133 8.35 0.48 -2.37
C MET A 133 7.03 1.19 -2.71
N ALA A 134 6.86 1.59 -3.97
CA ALA A 134 5.59 2.14 -4.46
C ALA A 134 4.66 1.06 -4.99
N CYS A 135 5.16 0.18 -5.85
CA CYS A 135 4.34 -0.85 -6.46
C CYS A 135 5.17 -2.02 -6.98
N PHE A 136 4.48 -3.12 -7.25
CA PHE A 136 4.95 -4.26 -8.01
C PHE A 136 4.22 -4.30 -9.35
N ILE A 137 4.95 -4.58 -10.41
CA ILE A 137 4.42 -4.81 -11.74
C ILE A 137 4.90 -6.19 -12.16
N THR A 138 3.95 -7.10 -12.31
CA THR A 138 4.16 -8.48 -12.80
C THR A 138 3.67 -8.59 -14.24
N GLU A 139 3.84 -9.74 -14.88
CA GLU A 139 3.38 -9.95 -16.25
C GLU A 139 1.90 -9.55 -16.42
N HIS A 140 1.04 -9.96 -15.48
CA HIS A 140 -0.40 -9.74 -15.59
C HIS A 140 -0.98 -8.78 -14.55
N TYR A 141 -0.28 -8.53 -13.44
CA TYR A 141 -0.85 -7.80 -12.30
C TYR A 141 -0.05 -6.57 -11.89
N PHE A 142 -0.80 -5.55 -11.48
CA PHE A 142 -0.32 -4.34 -10.83
C PHE A 142 -0.71 -4.37 -9.35
N VAL A 143 0.28 -4.20 -8.47
CA VAL A 143 0.08 -4.27 -7.01
C VAL A 143 0.67 -3.06 -6.32
N VAL A 144 -0.15 -2.29 -5.61
CA VAL A 144 0.30 -1.18 -4.75
C VAL A 144 0.16 -1.61 -3.29
N PRO A 145 1.27 -1.91 -2.58
CA PRO A 145 1.23 -2.21 -1.17
C PRO A 145 0.90 -0.94 -0.38
N LEU A 146 -0.24 -0.95 0.32
CA LEU A 146 -0.60 0.16 1.21
C LEU A 146 -0.47 -0.30 2.66
N ALA A 147 0.47 0.30 3.39
CA ALA A 147 0.72 0.02 4.81
C ALA A 147 -0.45 0.44 5.71
N ALA A 148 -1.24 1.43 5.25
CA ALA A 148 -2.51 1.83 5.85
C ALA A 148 -3.57 1.84 4.74
N GLY A 149 -4.70 1.19 4.99
CA GLY A 149 -5.78 1.06 4.00
C GLY A 149 -5.75 -0.26 3.23
N THR A 150 -6.35 -0.25 2.04
CA THR A 150 -6.54 -1.46 1.23
C THR A 150 -5.49 -1.54 0.13
N SER A 151 -4.62 -2.55 0.16
CA SER A 151 -3.65 -2.76 -0.92
C SER A 151 -4.36 -2.91 -2.26
N TYR A 152 -3.87 -2.23 -3.27
CA TYR A 152 -4.46 -2.25 -4.60
C TYR A 152 -3.87 -3.43 -5.38
N VAL A 153 -4.71 -4.33 -5.86
CA VAL A 153 -4.29 -5.49 -6.67
C VAL A 153 -5.29 -5.61 -7.82
N ARG A 154 -4.81 -5.41 -9.05
CA ARG A 154 -5.62 -5.46 -10.28
C ARG A 154 -4.85 -6.11 -11.42
N ARG A 155 -5.57 -6.68 -12.38
CA ARG A 155 -4.98 -7.08 -13.66
C ARG A 155 -4.59 -5.83 -14.43
N ILE A 156 -3.44 -5.84 -15.10
CA ILE A 156 -2.96 -4.69 -15.89
C ILE A 156 -3.93 -4.35 -17.02
N GLN A 157 -4.54 -5.38 -17.63
CA GLN A 157 -5.55 -5.21 -18.68
C GLN A 157 -6.86 -4.55 -18.19
N ASP A 158 -7.15 -4.60 -16.89
CA ASP A 158 -8.36 -4.01 -16.30
C ASP A 158 -8.11 -2.56 -15.85
N LEU A 159 -6.89 -2.05 -15.97
CA LEU A 159 -6.55 -0.66 -15.68
C LEU A 159 -7.11 0.25 -16.76
N VAL A 160 -7.86 1.26 -16.31
CA VAL A 160 -8.41 2.33 -17.14
C VAL A 160 -7.41 3.48 -17.23
N ALA A 161 -6.81 3.84 -16.09
CA ALA A 161 -5.85 4.93 -16.04
C ALA A 161 -4.78 4.71 -14.98
N VAL A 162 -3.54 5.11 -15.28
CA VAL A 162 -2.46 5.25 -14.32
C VAL A 162 -1.66 6.49 -14.70
N PHE A 163 -1.60 7.46 -13.80
CA PHE A 163 -1.09 8.79 -14.11
C PHE A 163 -0.32 9.37 -12.93
N TYR A 164 0.64 10.23 -13.22
CA TYR A 164 1.25 11.08 -12.21
C TYR A 164 0.42 12.35 -12.03
N SER A 165 0.31 12.83 -10.80
CA SER A 165 -0.44 14.03 -10.43
C SER A 165 0.31 14.86 -9.40
N ASP A 166 0.38 16.16 -9.66
CA ASP A 166 0.83 17.18 -8.71
C ASP A 166 -0.32 17.80 -7.92
N GLU A 167 -1.56 17.37 -8.18
CA GLU A 167 -2.79 17.97 -7.68
C GLU A 167 -3.65 16.95 -6.91
N ILE A 168 -3.04 15.96 -6.25
CA ILE A 168 -3.79 14.98 -5.48
C ILE A 168 -4.38 15.68 -4.24
N PRO A 169 -5.70 15.68 -4.05
CA PRO A 169 -6.31 16.34 -2.89
C PRO A 169 -5.76 15.80 -1.55
N GLY A 170 -5.34 16.70 -0.66
CA GLY A 170 -4.76 16.35 0.64
C GLY A 170 -5.11 17.34 1.75
N ILE A 171 -4.81 16.95 2.99
CA ILE A 171 -4.92 17.83 4.16
C ILE A 171 -3.81 18.89 4.02
N ASN A 172 -4.19 20.17 3.92
CA ASN A 172 -3.31 21.33 3.73
C ASN A 172 -2.75 21.56 2.31
N GLY A 173 -3.44 21.11 1.27
CA GLY A 173 -3.10 21.40 -0.12
C GLY A 173 -2.99 20.14 -0.96
N TYR A 174 -2.16 20.21 -2.00
CA TYR A 174 -1.97 19.09 -2.91
C TYR A 174 -0.81 18.19 -2.49
N LYS A 175 -0.98 16.89 -2.74
CA LYS A 175 0.09 15.91 -2.68
C LYS A 175 0.55 15.58 -4.10
N HIS A 176 1.77 15.06 -4.20
CA HIS A 176 2.40 14.65 -5.43
C HIS A 176 2.55 13.13 -5.46
N GLY A 177 2.07 12.48 -6.51
CA GLY A 177 2.11 11.03 -6.56
C GLY A 177 1.46 10.41 -7.78
N MET A 178 1.18 9.12 -7.68
CA MET A 178 0.54 8.34 -8.73
C MET A 178 -0.92 8.07 -8.38
N GLY A 179 -1.82 8.37 -9.31
CA GLY A 179 -3.21 7.94 -9.32
C GLY A 179 -3.38 6.70 -10.18
N PHE A 180 -4.31 5.82 -9.80
CA PHE A 180 -4.62 4.60 -10.55
C PHE A 180 -6.11 4.24 -10.44
N ILE A 181 -6.67 3.78 -11.55
CA ILE A 181 -8.08 3.46 -11.72
C ILE A 181 -8.20 2.17 -12.54
N SER A 182 -9.05 1.24 -12.08
CA SER A 182 -9.49 0.08 -12.83
C SER A 182 -10.98 0.16 -13.11
N ARG A 183 -11.45 -0.71 -14.01
CA ARG A 183 -12.87 -0.82 -14.38
C ARG A 183 -13.82 -1.08 -13.20
N ARG A 184 -13.30 -1.64 -12.11
CA ARG A 184 -14.08 -2.00 -10.91
C ARG A 184 -14.09 -0.91 -9.84
N ASP A 185 -13.32 0.16 -10.03
CA ASP A 185 -13.21 1.21 -9.04
C ASP A 185 -14.28 2.29 -9.27
N ASP A 186 -14.65 3.00 -8.21
CA ASP A 186 -15.59 4.11 -8.24
C ASP A 186 -14.89 5.47 -8.11
N ALA A 187 -13.66 5.47 -7.60
CA ALA A 187 -12.78 6.62 -7.44
C ALA A 187 -11.31 6.20 -7.64
N PRO A 188 -10.40 7.14 -7.95
CA PRO A 188 -8.99 6.80 -8.11
C PRO A 188 -8.35 6.43 -6.78
N GLY A 189 -7.59 5.35 -6.78
CA GLY A 189 -6.60 5.09 -5.74
C GLY A 189 -5.39 6.02 -5.92
N CYS A 190 -4.64 6.25 -4.83
CA CYS A 190 -3.45 7.08 -4.89
C CYS A 190 -2.30 6.53 -4.06
N HIS A 191 -1.08 6.78 -4.52
CA HIS A 191 0.14 6.55 -3.77
C HIS A 191 1.07 7.76 -3.91
N ALA A 192 1.37 8.43 -2.79
CA ALA A 192 1.98 9.76 -2.78
C ALA A 192 3.08 9.88 -1.70
N VAL A 193 4.02 8.93 -1.68
CA VAL A 193 5.13 8.89 -0.70
C VAL A 193 6.53 9.05 -1.33
N LEU A 194 6.68 8.75 -2.62
CA LEU A 194 7.95 8.84 -3.36
C LEU A 194 8.10 10.16 -4.12
N THR A 195 9.32 10.46 -4.57
CA THR A 195 9.56 11.48 -5.59
C THR A 195 8.90 11.12 -6.93
N LYS A 196 8.91 12.06 -7.88
CA LYS A 196 8.19 11.96 -9.16
C LYS A 196 8.71 10.84 -10.07
N GLU A 197 10.02 10.68 -10.16
CA GLU A 197 10.68 9.85 -11.16
C GLU A 197 10.26 8.37 -11.08
N PRO A 198 10.22 7.72 -9.89
CA PRO A 198 9.68 6.37 -9.75
C PRO A 198 8.25 6.20 -10.29
N TYR A 199 7.37 7.19 -10.10
CA TYR A 199 5.99 7.08 -10.58
C TYR A 199 5.89 7.20 -12.10
N MET A 200 6.64 8.13 -12.69
CA MET A 200 6.68 8.27 -14.15
C MET A 200 7.19 6.98 -14.81
N GLU A 201 8.18 6.33 -14.20
CA GLU A 201 8.70 5.03 -14.65
C GLU A 201 7.66 3.91 -14.54
N ALA A 202 6.88 3.87 -13.45
CA ALA A 202 5.76 2.95 -13.31
C ALA A 202 4.69 3.16 -14.41
N VAL A 203 4.31 4.41 -14.67
CA VAL A 203 3.34 4.79 -15.72
C VAL A 203 3.85 4.31 -17.09
N GLN A 204 5.12 4.52 -17.40
CA GLN A 204 5.71 4.11 -18.68
C GLN A 204 5.71 2.59 -18.88
N ILE A 205 6.07 1.81 -17.85
CA ILE A 205 6.06 0.34 -17.95
C ILE A 205 4.62 -0.17 -18.13
N LEU A 206 3.68 0.41 -17.40
CA LEU A 206 2.28 0.03 -17.45
C LEU A 206 1.67 0.38 -18.82
N SER A 207 1.96 1.55 -19.38
CA SER A 207 1.46 1.95 -20.70
C SER A 207 2.02 1.08 -21.83
N GLN A 208 3.25 0.58 -21.71
CA GLN A 208 3.79 -0.40 -22.66
C GLN A 208 3.03 -1.74 -22.62
N ARG A 209 2.58 -2.17 -21.43
CA ARG A 209 1.86 -3.45 -21.24
C ARG A 209 0.37 -3.35 -21.51
N ASN A 210 -0.22 -2.17 -21.35
CA ASN A 210 -1.59 -1.87 -21.75
C ASN A 210 -1.65 -0.48 -22.40
N PRO A 211 -1.39 -0.40 -23.72
CA PRO A 211 -1.34 0.87 -24.47
C PRO A 211 -2.65 1.65 -24.52
N ARG A 212 -3.77 1.02 -24.12
CA ARG A 212 -5.08 1.66 -24.10
C ARG A 212 -5.29 2.54 -22.87
N MET A 213 -4.53 2.32 -21.80
CA MET A 213 -4.75 3.07 -20.55
C MET A 213 -4.49 4.56 -20.73
N ILE A 214 -5.24 5.36 -19.98
CA ILE A 214 -5.04 6.81 -19.92
C ILE A 214 -3.88 7.10 -18.98
N THR A 215 -2.88 7.86 -19.46
CA THR A 215 -1.67 8.22 -18.68
C THR A 215 -1.66 9.65 -18.18
N ASP A 216 -2.56 10.51 -18.68
CA ASP A 216 -2.67 11.91 -18.30
C ASP A 216 -3.77 12.11 -17.26
N GLN A 217 -3.51 12.94 -16.24
CA GLN A 217 -4.53 13.30 -15.24
C GLN A 217 -5.73 14.02 -15.87
N LYS A 218 -5.46 14.93 -16.82
CA LYS A 218 -6.47 15.76 -17.50
C LYS A 218 -6.32 15.61 -19.00
N PHE A 219 -7.42 15.41 -19.70
CA PHE A 219 -7.43 15.26 -21.15
C PHE A 219 -8.71 15.82 -21.77
N LEU A 220 -8.64 16.19 -23.05
CA LEU A 220 -9.77 16.66 -23.84
C LEU A 220 -10.30 15.50 -24.69
N TYR A 221 -11.59 15.21 -24.60
CA TYR A 221 -12.25 14.22 -25.44
C TYR A 221 -13.64 14.72 -25.84
N GLU A 222 -13.95 14.70 -27.14
CA GLU A 222 -15.22 15.19 -27.71
C GLU A 222 -15.63 16.59 -27.21
N GLY A 223 -14.66 17.50 -27.08
CA GLY A 223 -14.90 18.88 -26.63
C GLY A 223 -15.12 19.06 -25.12
N LYS A 224 -15.09 17.97 -24.33
CA LYS A 224 -15.18 18.01 -22.86
C LYS A 224 -13.82 17.71 -22.23
N ILE A 225 -13.43 18.52 -21.24
CA ILE A 225 -12.24 18.26 -20.43
C ILE A 225 -12.62 17.30 -19.31
N TYR A 226 -11.87 16.21 -19.20
CA TYR A 226 -11.99 15.24 -18.11
C TYR A 226 -10.82 15.39 -17.15
N ASP A 227 -11.10 15.39 -15.85
CA ASP A 227 -10.10 15.33 -14.77
C ASP A 227 -10.30 14.04 -13.99
N LEU A 228 -9.31 13.16 -13.97
CA LEU A 228 -9.43 11.84 -13.36
C LEU A 228 -9.76 11.88 -11.86
N TRP A 229 -9.42 12.97 -11.15
CA TRP A 229 -9.82 13.12 -9.73
C TRP A 229 -11.29 13.51 -9.54
N LYS A 230 -11.93 14.10 -10.55
CA LYS A 230 -13.30 14.63 -10.46
C LYS A 230 -14.31 13.82 -11.27
N ASN A 231 -13.87 13.24 -12.38
CA ASN A 231 -14.70 12.61 -13.40
C ASN A 231 -14.39 11.10 -13.56
N SER A 232 -13.83 10.44 -12.54
CA SER A 232 -13.40 9.03 -12.63
C SER A 232 -14.48 8.10 -13.20
N ARG A 233 -15.73 8.22 -12.74
CA ARG A 233 -16.83 7.38 -13.22
C ARG A 233 -17.17 7.59 -14.69
N ASP A 234 -17.24 8.85 -15.13
CA ASP A 234 -17.48 9.19 -16.54
C ASP A 234 -16.37 8.60 -17.42
N VAL A 235 -15.12 8.70 -16.96
CA VAL A 235 -13.97 8.17 -17.71
C VAL A 235 -13.98 6.64 -17.79
N ILE A 236 -14.33 5.95 -16.70
CA ILE A 236 -14.47 4.49 -16.73
C ILE A 236 -15.55 4.08 -17.75
N GLN A 237 -16.72 4.72 -17.74
CA GLN A 237 -17.79 4.42 -18.69
C GLN A 237 -17.37 4.66 -20.15
N LEU A 238 -16.67 5.78 -20.38
CA LEU A 238 -16.17 6.14 -21.71
C LEU A 238 -15.17 5.10 -22.23
N PHE A 239 -14.24 4.66 -21.36
CA PHE A 239 -13.29 3.61 -21.68
C PHE A 239 -13.99 2.29 -22.04
N GLU A 240 -15.04 1.91 -21.30
CA GLU A 240 -15.80 0.69 -21.60
C GLU A 240 -16.59 0.75 -22.92
N GLN A 241 -17.12 1.93 -23.26
CA GLN A 241 -17.81 2.15 -24.54
C GLN A 241 -16.86 2.03 -25.73
N GLN A 242 -15.67 2.64 -25.64
CA GLN A 242 -14.66 2.54 -26.69
C GLN A 242 -14.22 1.09 -26.93
N MET A 243 -13.94 0.36 -25.85
CA MET A 243 -13.57 -1.06 -25.90
C MET A 243 -14.67 -1.93 -26.54
N SER A 244 -15.94 -1.62 -26.27
CA SER A 244 -17.08 -2.35 -26.83
C SER A 244 -17.25 -2.09 -28.32
N ASN A 245 -16.93 -0.88 -28.79
CA ASN A 245 -17.02 -0.50 -30.20
C ASN A 245 -15.90 -1.14 -31.03
N GLU A 246 -14.67 -1.20 -30.51
CA GLU A 246 -13.53 -1.86 -31.17
C GLU A 246 -13.72 -3.38 -31.33
N THR A 247 -14.44 -4.03 -30.41
CA THR A 247 -14.70 -5.47 -30.48
C THR A 247 -15.80 -5.82 -31.51
N ARG A 248 -16.59 -4.83 -31.94
CA ARG A 248 -17.70 -5.00 -32.89
C ARG A 248 -17.35 -4.61 -34.33
N SER A 249 -16.22 -3.92 -34.53
CA SER A 249 -15.65 -3.57 -35.83
C SER A 249 -14.69 -4.63 -36.34
#